data_AF-A0A1H1CJ46-F1
#
_entry.id   AF-A0A1H1CJ46-F1
#
_cell.length_a   1.000
_cell.length_b   1.000
_cell.length_c   1.000
_cell.angle_alpha   90.00
_cell.angle_beta   90.00
_cell.angle_gamma   90.00
#
_symmetry.space_group_name_H-M   'P 1'
#
loop_
_entity.id
_entity.type
_entity.pdbx_description
1 polymer ?
#
loop_
_entity_poly.entity_id
_entity_poly.type
_entity_poly.pdbx_seq_one_letter_code
_entity_poly.pdbx_strand_id
1 'polypeptide(L)'
;MGLFFMKLMWRILPVLSVLVVLGCSYLIWRVKLHQWWNSGHLKRVSLVSLTSLVLCFSVLLLLGYSTQSKLPFGSKIQEISAQQQTVKEQKQAIEAEKVATEEKDDQIEEKLEAALDVADKERIYLTNKNESTIITEDWFLENKQLIDQLSEDTDREEYTNRFKSVRDVFLN
;
A
#
# COMPACT_ATOMS: atom_id res chain seq x y z
N MET A 1 -4.17 -25.57 25.32
CA MET A 1 -2.74 -26.01 25.24
C MET A 1 -2.55 -27.36 24.54
N GLY A 2 -3.30 -28.43 24.86
CA GLY A 2 -3.07 -29.77 24.29
C GLY A 2 -3.22 -29.89 22.75
N LEU A 3 -4.19 -29.21 22.15
CA LEU A 3 -4.41 -29.23 20.69
C LEU A 3 -3.25 -28.58 19.90
N PHE A 4 -2.54 -27.63 20.49
CA PHE A 4 -1.41 -26.96 19.86
C PHE A 4 -0.18 -27.88 19.79
N PHE A 5 0.09 -28.62 20.88
CA PHE A 5 1.16 -29.62 20.92
C PHE A 5 0.91 -30.79 19.97
N MET A 6 -0.35 -31.22 19.81
CA MET A 6 -0.70 -32.30 18.89
C MET A 6 -0.45 -31.91 17.43
N LYS A 7 -0.79 -30.67 17.04
CA LYS A 7 -0.52 -30.13 15.70
C LYS A 7 0.98 -29.92 15.45
N LEU A 8 1.72 -29.52 16.48
CA LEU A 8 3.17 -29.34 16.41
C LEU A 8 3.91 -30.69 16.30
N MET A 9 3.51 -31.69 17.09
CA MET A 9 4.05 -33.06 17.01
C MET A 9 3.86 -33.67 15.63
N TRP A 10 2.68 -33.54 15.02
CA TRP A 10 2.42 -34.06 13.66
C TRP A 10 3.30 -33.43 12.57
N ARG A 11 3.78 -32.19 12.76
CA ARG A 11 4.71 -31.54 11.84
C ARG A 11 6.17 -31.92 12.08
N ILE A 12 6.54 -32.21 13.33
CA ILE A 12 7.93 -32.52 13.71
C ILE A 12 8.23 -34.02 13.58
N LEU A 13 7.23 -34.90 13.74
CA LEU A 13 7.37 -36.35 13.64
C LEU A 13 8.00 -36.83 12.32
N PRO A 14 7.62 -36.31 11.13
CA PRO A 14 8.23 -36.71 9.88
C PRO A 14 9.69 -36.25 9.77
N VAL A 15 10.03 -35.12 10.37
CA VAL A 15 11.39 -34.59 10.38
C VAL A 15 12.27 -35.43 11.30
N LEU A 16 11.77 -35.78 12.48
CA LEU A 16 12.46 -36.68 13.42
C LEU A 16 12.65 -38.08 12.85
N SER A 17 11.66 -38.64 12.16
CA SER A 17 11.79 -39.97 11.56
C SER A 17 12.84 -39.97 10.44
N VAL A 18 12.88 -38.93 9.60
CA VAL A 18 13.93 -38.77 8.59
C VAL A 18 15.30 -38.61 9.23
N LEU A 19 15.42 -37.83 10.32
CA LEU A 19 16.68 -37.67 11.05
C LEU A 19 17.18 -38.98 11.67
N VAL A 20 16.28 -39.80 12.24
CA VAL A 20 16.64 -41.11 12.78
C VAL A 20 17.09 -42.07 11.67
N VAL A 21 16.39 -42.07 10.52
CA VAL A 21 16.78 -42.89 9.37
C VAL A 21 18.13 -42.43 8.80
N LEU A 22 18.39 -41.12 8.74
CA LEU A 22 19.68 -40.56 8.34
C LEU A 22 20.80 -40.92 9.33
N GLY A 23 20.52 -40.87 10.65
CA GLY A 23 21.47 -41.26 11.68
C GLY A 23 21.83 -42.75 11.62
N CYS A 24 20.82 -43.62 11.54
CA CYS A 24 21.03 -45.07 11.42
C CYS A 24 21.74 -45.43 10.11
N SER A 25 21.35 -44.83 8.98
CA SER A 25 22.03 -45.07 7.70
C SER A 25 23.47 -44.56 7.70
N TYR A 26 23.76 -43.43 8.36
CA TYR A 26 25.12 -42.93 8.54
C TYR A 26 25.99 -43.87 9.40
N LEU A 27 25.44 -44.42 10.49
CA LEU A 27 26.18 -45.37 11.33
C LEU A 27 26.48 -46.68 10.58
N ILE A 28 25.50 -47.22 9.84
CA ILE A 28 25.69 -48.39 8.98
C ILE A 28 26.72 -48.10 7.89
N TRP A 29 26.65 -46.90 7.30
CA TRP A 29 27.61 -46.42 6.31
C TRP A 29 29.02 -46.38 6.89
N ARG A 30 29.19 -45.83 8.09
CA ARG A 30 30.49 -45.73 8.76
C ARG A 30 31.12 -47.11 9.03
N VAL A 31 30.32 -48.07 9.50
CA VAL A 31 30.78 -49.45 9.75
C VAL A 31 31.18 -50.14 8.45
N LYS A 32 30.34 -50.06 7.40
CA LYS A 32 30.67 -50.61 6.08
C LYS A 32 31.89 -49.94 5.45
N LEU A 33 32.03 -48.63 5.60
CA LEU A 33 33.14 -47.86 5.02
C LEU A 33 34.45 -48.21 5.74
N HIS A 34 34.43 -48.41 7.06
CA HIS A 34 35.58 -48.90 7.81
C HIS A 34 35.98 -50.32 7.39
N GLN A 35 34.99 -51.21 7.21
CA GLN A 35 35.22 -52.58 6.75
C GLN A 35 35.75 -52.63 5.31
N TRP A 36 35.29 -51.74 4.43
CA TRP A 36 35.79 -51.61 3.06
C TRP A 36 37.16 -50.95 2.96
N TRP A 37 37.53 -50.11 3.93
CA TRP A 37 38.86 -49.53 4.00
C TRP A 37 39.93 -50.61 4.23
N ASN A 38 39.60 -51.60 5.07
CA ASN A 38 40.49 -52.73 5.34
C ASN A 38 40.54 -53.75 4.19
N SER A 39 39.54 -53.81 3.31
CA SER A 39 39.44 -54.82 2.24
C SER A 39 39.90 -54.35 0.85
N GLY A 40 40.53 -53.17 0.72
CA GLY A 40 41.14 -52.69 -0.54
C GLY A 40 40.18 -52.40 -1.71
N HIS A 41 38.86 -52.56 -1.51
CA HIS A 41 37.83 -52.45 -2.56
C HIS A 41 37.25 -51.03 -2.75
N LEU A 42 37.79 -50.05 -2.01
CA LEU A 42 37.28 -48.68 -1.82
C LEU A 42 36.92 -47.92 -3.10
N LYS A 43 37.71 -48.04 -4.17
CA LYS A 43 37.52 -47.22 -5.38
C LYS A 43 36.19 -47.51 -6.10
N ARG A 44 35.78 -48.78 -6.17
CA ARG A 44 34.55 -49.15 -6.90
C ARG A 44 33.30 -48.83 -6.10
N VAL A 45 33.34 -49.05 -4.79
CA VAL A 45 32.12 -48.90 -3.98
C VAL A 45 31.86 -47.46 -3.57
N SER A 46 32.91 -46.65 -3.40
CA SER A 46 32.78 -45.19 -3.24
C SER A 46 32.16 -44.54 -4.49
N LEU A 47 32.49 -45.03 -5.69
CA LEU A 47 31.92 -44.50 -6.93
C LEU A 47 30.44 -44.84 -7.04
N VAL A 48 30.07 -46.10 -6.76
CA VAL A 48 28.67 -46.58 -6.81
C VAL A 48 27.78 -45.86 -5.80
N SER A 49 28.31 -45.53 -4.62
CA SER A 49 27.53 -44.78 -3.63
C SER A 49 27.38 -43.31 -3.97
N LEU A 50 28.41 -42.70 -4.55
CA LEU A 50 28.33 -41.31 -5.02
C LEU A 50 27.33 -41.19 -6.17
N THR A 51 27.37 -42.12 -7.13
CA THR A 51 26.42 -42.13 -8.25
C THR A 51 25.00 -42.45 -7.80
N SER A 52 24.82 -43.38 -6.85
CA SER A 52 23.52 -43.66 -6.25
C SER A 52 22.95 -42.45 -5.50
N LEU A 53 23.80 -41.70 -4.78
CA LEU A 53 23.37 -40.50 -4.06
C LEU A 53 22.96 -39.39 -5.02
N VAL A 54 23.73 -39.18 -6.09
CA VAL A 54 23.40 -38.22 -7.16
C VAL A 54 22.10 -38.60 -7.88
N LEU A 55 21.89 -39.89 -8.16
CA LEU A 55 20.64 -40.40 -8.75
C LEU A 55 19.44 -40.22 -7.80
N CYS A 56 19.60 -40.49 -6.51
CA CYS A 56 18.54 -40.23 -5.53
C CYS A 56 18.22 -38.74 -5.42
N PHE A 57 19.24 -37.87 -5.41
CA PHE A 57 19.05 -36.42 -5.34
C PHE A 57 18.37 -35.87 -6.59
N SER A 58 18.72 -36.36 -7.78
CA SER A 58 18.08 -35.95 -9.03
C SER A 58 16.64 -36.44 -9.14
N VAL A 59 16.32 -37.66 -8.68
CA VAL A 59 14.94 -38.14 -8.60
C VAL A 59 14.12 -37.34 -7.59
N LEU A 60 14.69 -36.98 -6.43
CA LEU A 60 14.01 -36.12 -5.45
C LEU A 60 13.78 -34.70 -6.00
N LEU A 61 14.74 -34.14 -6.74
CA LEU A 61 14.56 -32.85 -7.42
C LEU A 61 13.48 -32.93 -8.50
N LEU A 62 13.45 -34.00 -9.29
CA LEU A 62 12.42 -34.22 -10.33
C LEU A 62 11.01 -34.42 -9.72
N LEU A 63 10.90 -35.16 -8.61
CA LEU A 63 9.64 -35.33 -7.88
C LEU A 63 9.21 -34.05 -7.15
N GLY A 64 10.16 -33.30 -6.59
CA GLY A 64 9.91 -31.98 -5.98
C GLY A 64 9.42 -30.98 -7.02
N TYR A 65 10.06 -30.93 -8.20
CA TYR A 65 9.58 -30.14 -9.32
C TYR A 65 8.21 -30.62 -9.81
N SER A 66 7.96 -31.93 -9.95
CA SER A 66 6.68 -32.41 -10.49
C SER A 66 5.49 -32.19 -9.54
N THR A 67 5.71 -32.18 -8.23
CA THR A 67 4.66 -31.96 -7.22
C THR A 67 4.45 -30.49 -6.83
N GLN A 68 5.45 -29.61 -7.01
CA GLN A 68 5.30 -28.16 -6.73
C GLN A 68 5.09 -27.29 -7.98
N SER A 69 5.44 -27.74 -9.19
CA SER A 69 5.39 -26.88 -10.40
C SER A 69 4.03 -26.78 -11.08
N LYS A 70 3.05 -27.63 -10.73
CA LYS A 70 1.69 -27.55 -11.28
C LYS A 70 0.74 -26.94 -10.25
N LEU A 71 0.65 -25.60 -10.29
CA LEU A 71 -0.28 -24.64 -9.63
C LEU A 71 0.28 -23.97 -8.36
N PRO A 72 0.18 -22.63 -8.15
CA PRO A 72 -0.50 -21.57 -8.90
C PRO A 72 0.35 -20.27 -9.01
N PHE A 73 1.63 -20.34 -9.39
CA PHE A 73 2.43 -19.11 -9.53
C PHE A 73 1.85 -18.18 -10.60
N GLY A 74 1.35 -18.73 -11.72
CA GLY A 74 0.69 -17.96 -12.77
C GLY A 74 -0.61 -17.27 -12.29
N SER A 75 -1.49 -17.96 -11.56
CA SER A 75 -2.74 -17.35 -11.10
C SER A 75 -2.51 -16.35 -9.96
N LYS A 76 -1.52 -16.58 -9.08
CA LYS A 76 -1.13 -15.58 -8.07
C LYS A 76 -0.51 -14.33 -8.69
N ILE A 77 0.31 -14.47 -9.74
CA ILE A 77 0.85 -13.32 -10.48
C ILE A 77 -0.30 -12.57 -11.18
N GLN A 78 -1.26 -13.30 -11.75
CA GLN A 78 -2.40 -12.69 -12.43
C GLN A 78 -3.31 -11.94 -11.44
N GLU A 79 -3.60 -12.51 -10.28
CA GLU A 79 -4.33 -11.85 -9.18
C GLU A 79 -3.59 -10.61 -8.67
N ILE A 80 -2.28 -10.69 -8.44
CA ILE A 80 -1.46 -9.55 -8.00
C ILE A 80 -1.45 -8.45 -9.06
N SER A 81 -1.33 -8.80 -10.35
CA SER A 81 -1.33 -7.82 -11.44
C SER A 81 -2.69 -7.10 -11.57
N ALA A 82 -3.81 -7.83 -11.40
CA ALA A 82 -5.14 -7.23 -11.41
C ALA A 82 -5.35 -6.29 -10.21
N GLN A 83 -4.86 -6.68 -9.02
CA GLN A 83 -4.89 -5.81 -7.84
C GLN A 83 -4.03 -4.56 -8.01
N GLN A 84 -2.84 -4.66 -8.64
CA GLN A 84 -2.01 -3.50 -8.92
C GLN A 84 -2.66 -2.55 -9.91
N GLN A 85 -3.35 -3.07 -10.93
CA GLN A 85 -4.04 -2.25 -11.91
C GLN A 85 -5.23 -1.50 -11.29
N THR A 86 -6.04 -2.18 -10.50
CA THR A 86 -7.17 -1.54 -9.78
C THR A 86 -6.70 -0.47 -8.80
N VAL A 87 -5.61 -0.70 -8.05
CA VAL A 87 -5.03 0.32 -7.16
C VAL A 87 -4.50 1.52 -7.95
N LYS A 88 -3.91 1.29 -9.13
CA LYS A 88 -3.42 2.37 -9.99
C LYS A 88 -4.57 3.22 -10.53
N GLU A 89 -5.64 2.59 -10.99
CA GLU A 89 -6.85 3.27 -11.47
C GLU A 89 -7.52 4.07 -10.35
N GLN A 90 -7.64 3.50 -9.16
CA GLN A 90 -8.15 4.22 -7.98
C GLN A 90 -7.28 5.41 -7.60
N LYS A 91 -5.95 5.27 -7.63
CA LYS A 91 -5.04 6.38 -7.35
C LYS A 91 -5.22 7.51 -8.37
N GLN A 92 -5.32 7.18 -9.66
CA GLN A 92 -5.54 8.18 -10.70
C GLN A 92 -6.88 8.90 -10.55
N ALA A 93 -7.94 8.18 -10.17
CA ALA A 93 -9.25 8.78 -9.92
C ALA A 93 -9.21 9.76 -8.74
N ILE A 94 -8.57 9.38 -7.63
CA ILE A 94 -8.42 10.26 -6.45
C ILE A 94 -7.57 11.48 -6.79
N GLU A 95 -6.49 11.32 -7.55
CA GLU A 95 -5.63 12.44 -7.96
C GLU A 95 -6.38 13.40 -8.89
N ALA A 96 -7.18 12.89 -9.83
CA ALA A 96 -8.02 13.73 -10.68
C ALA A 96 -9.13 14.45 -9.89
N GLU A 97 -9.74 13.80 -8.91
CA GLU A 97 -10.75 14.43 -8.04
C GLU A 97 -10.14 15.53 -7.17
N LYS A 98 -8.94 15.30 -6.63
CA LYS A 98 -8.19 16.32 -5.87
C LYS A 98 -7.87 17.54 -6.73
N VAL A 99 -7.29 17.35 -7.91
CA VAL A 99 -6.98 18.46 -8.82
C VAL A 99 -8.24 19.21 -9.20
N ALA A 100 -9.35 18.52 -9.49
CA ALA A 100 -10.62 19.17 -9.82
C ALA A 100 -11.26 19.91 -8.64
N THR A 101 -10.92 19.54 -7.40
CA THR A 101 -11.37 20.24 -6.19
C THR A 101 -10.50 21.47 -5.93
N GLU A 102 -9.18 21.32 -6.01
CA GLU A 102 -8.21 22.41 -5.90
C GLU A 102 -8.48 23.50 -6.96
N GLU A 103 -8.68 23.13 -8.24
CA GLU A 103 -9.01 24.11 -9.29
C GLU A 103 -10.34 24.85 -9.06
N LYS A 104 -11.29 24.25 -8.34
CA LYS A 104 -12.55 24.91 -7.98
C LYS A 104 -12.37 25.85 -6.81
N ASP A 105 -11.63 25.43 -5.80
CA ASP A 105 -11.31 26.27 -4.65
C ASP A 105 -10.53 27.50 -5.11
N ASP A 106 -9.50 27.33 -5.94
CA ASP A 106 -8.73 28.43 -6.55
C ASP A 106 -9.65 29.45 -7.27
N GLN A 107 -10.65 28.98 -8.03
CA GLN A 107 -11.61 29.85 -8.71
C GLN A 107 -12.55 30.58 -7.76
N ILE A 108 -12.90 29.96 -6.62
CA ILE A 108 -13.74 30.58 -5.60
C ILE A 108 -12.92 31.63 -4.85
N GLU A 109 -11.69 31.32 -4.45
CA GLU A 109 -10.78 32.25 -3.80
C GLU A 109 -10.50 33.48 -4.67
N GLU A 110 -10.25 33.31 -5.98
CA GLU A 110 -10.05 34.43 -6.89
C GLU A 110 -11.28 35.36 -6.93
N LYS A 111 -12.50 34.80 -6.91
CA LYS A 111 -13.74 35.59 -6.86
C LYS A 111 -13.91 36.31 -5.52
N LEU A 112 -13.60 35.64 -4.41
CA LEU A 112 -13.68 36.23 -3.07
C LEU A 112 -12.66 37.36 -2.91
N GLU A 113 -11.45 37.19 -3.43
CA GLU A 113 -10.42 38.22 -3.40
C GLU A 113 -10.81 39.42 -4.28
N ALA A 114 -11.33 39.17 -5.48
CA ALA A 114 -11.85 40.24 -6.35
C ALA A 114 -13.02 41.00 -5.68
N ALA A 115 -13.87 40.31 -4.92
CA ALA A 115 -14.95 40.92 -4.16
C ALA A 115 -14.40 41.79 -3.00
N LEU A 116 -13.38 41.34 -2.28
CA LEU A 116 -12.71 42.14 -1.25
C LEU A 116 -12.01 43.36 -1.84
N ASP A 117 -11.41 43.23 -3.01
CA ASP A 117 -10.82 44.34 -3.78
C ASP A 117 -11.88 45.40 -4.16
N VAL A 118 -13.08 44.96 -4.55
CA VAL A 118 -14.22 45.87 -4.79
C VAL A 118 -14.60 46.58 -3.50
N ALA A 119 -14.62 45.87 -2.37
CA ALA A 119 -14.94 46.47 -1.08
C ALA A 119 -13.91 47.50 -0.63
N ASP A 120 -12.62 47.23 -0.80
CA ASP A 120 -11.58 48.19 -0.46
C ASP A 120 -11.62 49.43 -1.37
N LYS A 121 -11.94 49.25 -2.66
CA LYS A 121 -12.17 50.38 -3.58
C LYS A 121 -13.36 51.23 -3.13
N GLU A 122 -14.50 50.61 -2.86
CA GLU A 122 -15.71 51.29 -2.40
C GLU A 122 -15.50 52.00 -1.06
N ARG A 123 -14.69 51.41 -0.16
CA ARG A 123 -14.36 52.00 1.13
C ARG A 123 -13.65 53.36 0.98
N ILE A 124 -12.81 53.52 -0.04
CA ILE A 124 -12.17 54.81 -0.36
C ILE A 124 -13.22 55.84 -0.80
N TYR A 125 -14.22 55.43 -1.59
CA TYR A 125 -15.30 56.31 -2.08
C TYR A 125 -16.30 56.71 -0.98
N LEU A 126 -16.57 55.83 -0.02
CA LEU A 126 -17.48 56.08 1.13
C LEU A 126 -17.09 57.26 2.01
N THR A 127 -15.81 57.66 2.01
CA THR A 127 -15.33 58.87 2.70
C THR A 127 -16.09 60.15 2.29
N ASN A 128 -16.84 60.11 1.17
CA ASN A 128 -17.67 61.20 0.65
C ASN A 128 -19.18 61.14 1.00
N LYS A 129 -19.61 60.37 2.03
CA LYS A 129 -20.98 60.33 2.57
C LYS A 129 -22.10 59.81 1.64
N ASN A 130 -21.78 58.98 0.67
CA ASN A 130 -22.80 58.27 -0.11
C ASN A 130 -22.82 56.79 0.30
N GLU A 131 -24.01 56.25 0.57
CA GLU A 131 -24.22 54.81 0.77
C GLU A 131 -23.67 54.03 -0.45
N SER A 132 -22.98 52.90 -0.21
CA SER A 132 -22.45 52.08 -1.31
C SER A 132 -23.60 51.44 -2.06
N THR A 133 -23.66 51.67 -3.38
CA THR A 133 -24.66 51.04 -4.26
C THR A 133 -24.29 49.61 -4.64
N ILE A 134 -23.06 49.19 -4.35
CA ILE A 134 -22.51 47.89 -4.74
C ILE A 134 -22.51 46.93 -3.54
N ILE A 135 -22.10 47.39 -2.36
CA ILE A 135 -22.06 46.56 -1.15
C ILE A 135 -23.40 46.60 -0.44
N THR A 136 -24.22 45.59 -0.73
CA THR A 136 -25.56 45.38 -0.17
C THR A 136 -25.60 44.09 0.65
N GLU A 137 -26.69 43.85 1.39
CA GLU A 137 -26.90 42.56 2.07
C GLU A 137 -26.93 41.36 1.09
N ASP A 138 -27.49 41.55 -0.11
CA ASP A 138 -27.52 40.51 -1.14
C ASP A 138 -26.10 40.15 -1.61
N TRP A 139 -25.23 41.15 -1.75
CA TRP A 139 -23.82 40.94 -2.07
C TRP A 139 -23.09 40.10 -0.99
N PHE A 140 -23.39 40.33 0.29
CA PHE A 140 -22.83 39.50 1.37
C PHE A 140 -23.37 38.08 1.34
N LEU A 141 -24.65 37.88 1.00
CA LEU A 141 -25.25 36.55 0.87
C LEU A 141 -24.60 35.76 -0.27
N GLU A 142 -24.37 36.38 -1.42
CA GLU A 142 -23.69 35.76 -2.56
C GLU A 142 -22.27 35.32 -2.20
N ASN A 143 -21.48 36.21 -1.58
CA ASN A 143 -20.12 35.87 -1.17
C ASN A 143 -20.09 34.84 -0.04
N LYS A 144 -21.07 34.85 0.88
CA LYS A 144 -21.18 33.80 1.90
C LYS A 144 -21.44 32.43 1.29
N GLN A 145 -22.28 32.34 0.27
CA GLN A 145 -22.51 31.07 -0.45
C GLN A 145 -21.24 30.56 -1.14
N LEU A 146 -20.38 31.46 -1.62
CA LEU A 146 -19.07 31.10 -2.19
C LEU A 146 -18.12 30.60 -1.10
N ILE A 147 -18.06 31.28 0.05
CA ILE A 147 -17.27 30.84 1.21
C ILE A 147 -17.72 29.44 1.66
N ASP A 148 -19.02 29.18 1.77
CA ASP A 148 -19.55 27.88 2.19
C ASP A 148 -19.20 26.73 1.21
N GLN A 149 -18.76 27.04 -0.02
CA GLN A 149 -18.36 26.06 -1.04
C GLN A 149 -16.88 25.66 -1.01
N LEU A 150 -16.02 26.42 -0.30
CA LEU A 150 -14.60 26.07 -0.16
C LEU A 150 -14.43 24.74 0.57
N SER A 151 -13.50 23.90 0.12
CA SER A 151 -13.31 22.58 0.72
C SER A 151 -12.68 22.62 2.11
N GLU A 152 -11.72 23.51 2.36
CA GLU A 152 -11.01 23.58 3.64
C GLU A 152 -11.71 24.47 4.68
N ASP A 153 -11.83 23.95 5.91
CA ASP A 153 -12.43 24.67 7.04
C ASP A 153 -11.67 25.96 7.38
N THR A 154 -10.34 25.96 7.21
CA THR A 154 -9.45 27.09 7.52
C THR A 154 -9.78 28.28 6.62
N ASP A 155 -9.90 28.05 5.31
CA ASP A 155 -10.16 29.11 4.33
C ASP A 155 -11.57 29.69 4.53
N ARG A 156 -12.55 28.82 4.87
CA ARG A 156 -13.89 29.27 5.23
C ARG A 156 -13.89 30.22 6.43
N GLU A 157 -13.13 29.89 7.47
CA GLU A 157 -13.01 30.73 8.65
C GLU A 157 -12.30 32.06 8.32
N GLU A 158 -11.22 32.02 7.55
CA GLU A 158 -10.47 33.21 7.14
C GLU A 158 -11.35 34.18 6.34
N TYR A 159 -11.98 33.73 5.25
CA TYR A 159 -12.82 34.59 4.43
C TYR A 159 -14.06 35.06 5.18
N THR A 160 -14.66 34.24 6.05
CA THR A 160 -15.76 34.69 6.91
C THR A 160 -15.36 35.88 7.78
N ASN A 161 -14.16 35.83 8.38
CA ASN A 161 -13.65 36.92 9.22
C ASN A 161 -13.34 38.19 8.40
N ARG A 162 -12.75 38.04 7.20
CA ARG A 162 -12.49 39.16 6.29
C ARG A 162 -13.79 39.85 5.86
N PHE A 163 -14.79 39.10 5.41
CA PHE A 163 -16.10 39.64 5.01
C PHE A 163 -16.90 40.20 6.18
N LYS A 164 -16.77 39.63 7.39
CA LYS A 164 -17.36 40.24 8.60
C LYS A 164 -16.81 41.64 8.86
N SER A 165 -15.48 41.81 8.70
CA SER A 165 -14.84 43.12 8.86
C SER A 165 -15.33 44.13 7.82
N VAL A 166 -15.58 43.70 6.58
CA VAL A 166 -16.20 44.54 5.56
C VAL A 166 -17.64 44.89 5.94
N ARG A 167 -18.43 43.91 6.40
CA ARG A 167 -19.82 44.14 6.84
C ARG A 167 -19.92 45.21 7.92
N ASP A 168 -19.04 45.16 8.90
CA ASP A 168 -18.99 46.12 10.01
C ASP A 168 -18.66 47.56 9.56
N VAL A 169 -18.06 47.75 8.37
CA VAL A 169 -17.74 49.08 7.81
C VAL A 169 -18.87 49.65 6.96
N PHE A 170 -19.64 48.78 6.29
CA PHE A 170 -20.62 49.20 5.28
C PHE A 170 -22.06 49.16 5.76
N LEU A 171 -22.39 48.27 6.70
CA LEU A 171 -23.78 48.02 7.14
C LEU A 171 -24.02 48.31 8.64
N ASN A 172 -22.98 48.67 9.40
CA ASN A 172 -23.03 49.13 10.79
C ASN A 172 -22.55 50.58 10.90
#